data_AF-A0A844HIK4-F1
#
_entry.id   AF-A0A844HIK4-F1
#
_cell.length_a   1.000
_cell.length_b   1.000
_cell.length_c   1.000
_cell.angle_alpha   90.00
_cell.angle_beta   90.00
_cell.angle_gamma   90.00
#
_symmetry.space_group_name_H-M   'P 1'
#
loop_
_entity.id
_entity.type
_entity.pdbx_description
1 polymer ?
#
loop_
_entity_poly.entity_id
_entity_poly.type
_entity_poly.pdbx_seq_one_letter_code
_entity_poly.pdbx_strand_id
1 'polypeptide(L)'
;MKADTAFAPAQRVDFGEALLPPEGYRLEAALGTTFSMDFLTALTVPVSLALRGGVQREELLASPLAALAAMRRLEDRVTIFVEAGNIHPPAGKRTALVSLLEGLVTEVSPPKGASFHPKLWLLRFAPEDGGPMRQRLIMMSRNLTRDRSWDVALRLEGEEKLEPQRANAPLVGLIDWLPIRKNAHLLGLRDGLAHVRWDRVPGFSLPLFHAHHPQAQAKDLWRPGRGHLAVISPFCDDAGLGVLGRDRIQALVACDDWLAGLRGTLPRCLTLADHGQPEPDPDATVSAEERAGLHAKLYVLEQGEDTVITLGSGNATSAGLGVNGPRNIEVFASLRGRTASIGGIGLDGTGILGAGGIGPLLQDWTPRELREDEVAAKRFDDAVRAARHAIFAAAPKLSFAPLEERLSVLLALALPDLPGITEVRAQLVTRDTGVLLQAAGPWDLGSVRLADATTFVQFELRGLEDERAAFVTKLEAEGLPEGDARLQALLSDIVRTPEQFLSFVAAMLEQRPDIEGMMRAASEGGGGAGSARPAPPVLETLLAAYLAEDGPARLRDLDRVVGLMRRDLGGDMMQDFLTLWGEFKTALGKAA
;
A
#
# COMPACT_ATOMS: atom_id res chain seq x y z
N MET A 1 -5.10 35.85 -15.27
CA MET A 1 -4.67 34.85 -14.27
C MET A 1 -3.91 33.76 -15.03
N LYS A 2 -2.60 33.64 -14.83
CA LYS A 2 -1.84 32.50 -15.37
C LYS A 2 -2.31 31.25 -14.61
N ALA A 3 -2.53 30.15 -15.32
CA ALA A 3 -2.98 28.90 -14.73
C ALA A 3 -2.04 28.50 -13.58
N ASP A 4 -2.62 28.18 -12.41
CA ASP A 4 -1.90 27.47 -11.37
C ASP A 4 -1.20 26.27 -12.01
N THR A 5 0.10 26.11 -11.76
CA THR A 5 0.84 24.99 -12.37
C THR A 5 0.24 23.67 -11.86
N ALA A 6 0.37 22.59 -12.63
CA ALA A 6 -0.10 21.25 -12.23
C ALA A 6 0.59 20.70 -10.95
N PHE A 7 1.59 21.41 -10.43
CA PHE A 7 2.36 21.07 -9.23
C PHE A 7 2.21 22.12 -8.12
N ALA A 8 1.19 22.98 -8.21
CA ALA A 8 0.88 23.91 -7.13
C ALA A 8 0.60 23.12 -5.83
N PRO A 9 1.21 23.47 -4.68
CA PRO A 9 1.04 22.80 -3.39
C PRO A 9 -0.41 22.56 -2.93
N ALA A 10 -1.35 23.37 -3.43
CA ALA A 10 -2.78 23.28 -3.14
C ALA A 10 -3.51 22.18 -3.93
N GLN A 11 -2.95 21.71 -5.04
CA GLN A 11 -3.53 20.62 -5.84
C GLN A 11 -3.15 19.27 -5.21
N ARG A 12 -4.03 18.74 -4.36
CA ARG A 12 -3.82 17.49 -3.62
C ARG A 12 -4.70 16.36 -4.14
N VAL A 13 -4.15 15.15 -4.11
CA VAL A 13 -4.90 13.91 -4.34
C VAL A 13 -5.00 13.19 -3.01
N ASP A 14 -6.22 13.05 -2.48
CA ASP A 14 -6.45 12.17 -1.35
C ASP A 14 -6.40 10.70 -1.81
N PHE A 15 -5.60 9.88 -1.14
CA PHE A 15 -5.40 8.50 -1.54
C PHE A 15 -6.66 7.65 -1.32
N GLY A 16 -7.38 7.84 -0.21
CA GLY A 16 -8.61 7.13 0.07
C GLY A 16 -9.70 7.44 -0.96
N GLU A 17 -9.88 8.72 -1.31
CA GLU A 17 -10.79 9.15 -2.37
C GLU A 17 -10.37 8.64 -3.75
N ALA A 18 -9.07 8.61 -4.04
CA ALA A 18 -8.56 8.13 -5.31
C ALA A 18 -8.84 6.63 -5.53
N LEU A 19 -9.06 5.85 -4.47
CA LEU A 19 -9.46 4.44 -4.55
C LEU A 19 -10.96 4.27 -4.87
N LEU A 20 -11.80 5.26 -4.57
CA LEU A 20 -13.25 5.13 -4.68
C LEU A 20 -13.71 4.87 -6.13
N PRO A 21 -14.62 3.91 -6.37
CA PRO A 21 -15.20 3.71 -7.69
C PRO A 21 -15.90 4.99 -8.19
N PRO A 22 -15.81 5.30 -9.49
CA PRO A 22 -16.63 6.35 -10.09
C PRO A 22 -18.13 6.16 -9.82
N GLU A 23 -18.91 7.22 -9.99
CA GLU A 23 -20.37 7.13 -9.95
C GLU A 23 -20.90 6.22 -11.07
N GLY A 24 -21.83 5.32 -10.75
CA GLY A 24 -22.36 4.32 -11.67
C GLY A 24 -21.42 3.15 -11.97
N TYR A 25 -20.35 2.99 -11.19
CA TYR A 25 -19.38 1.91 -11.34
C TYR A 25 -19.09 1.23 -9.99
N ARG A 26 -18.81 -0.07 -10.04
CA ARG A 26 -18.36 -0.89 -8.90
C ARG A 26 -16.96 -1.43 -9.11
N LEU A 27 -16.24 -1.71 -8.02
CA LEU A 27 -14.93 -2.33 -8.09
C LEU A 27 -15.04 -3.80 -8.52
N GLU A 28 -14.30 -4.16 -9.57
CA GLU A 28 -14.11 -5.55 -9.99
C GLU A 28 -12.82 -6.12 -9.40
N ALA A 29 -11.71 -5.40 -9.53
CA ALA A 29 -10.41 -5.78 -8.98
C ALA A 29 -9.53 -4.55 -8.70
N ALA A 30 -8.59 -4.68 -7.77
CA ALA A 30 -7.51 -3.74 -7.56
C ALA A 30 -6.19 -4.45 -7.29
N LEU A 31 -5.10 -3.88 -7.81
CA LEU A 31 -3.74 -4.32 -7.58
C LEU A 31 -2.91 -3.12 -7.12
N GLY A 32 -2.33 -3.23 -5.93
CA GLY A 32 -1.39 -2.26 -5.37
C GLY A 32 0.04 -2.81 -5.38
N THR A 33 1.02 -1.97 -5.65
CA THR A 33 2.44 -2.27 -5.45
C THR A 33 3.06 -1.21 -4.55
N THR A 34 3.98 -1.60 -3.69
CA THR A 34 4.73 -0.68 -2.83
C THR A 34 6.07 -1.27 -2.40
N PHE A 35 7.02 -0.41 -2.03
CA PHE A 35 8.31 -0.90 -1.48
C PHE A 35 8.17 -1.31 -0.02
N SER A 36 7.45 -0.52 0.77
CA SER A 36 7.19 -0.80 2.17
C SER A 36 5.75 -0.49 2.54
N MET A 37 5.26 -1.11 3.60
CA MET A 37 3.92 -0.85 4.11
C MET A 37 3.85 -0.95 5.64
N ASP A 38 2.87 -0.32 6.26
CA ASP A 38 2.46 -0.63 7.63
C ASP A 38 1.05 -1.24 7.65
N PHE A 39 0.75 -2.02 8.69
CA PHE A 39 -0.51 -2.77 8.78
C PHE A 39 -1.74 -1.86 8.80
N LEU A 40 -1.69 -0.73 9.52
CA LEU A 40 -2.85 0.15 9.66
C LEU A 40 -3.17 0.84 8.34
N THR A 41 -2.15 1.41 7.69
CA THR A 41 -2.30 2.04 6.36
C THR A 41 -2.72 1.02 5.29
N ALA A 42 -2.28 -0.24 5.37
CA ALA A 42 -2.77 -1.27 4.45
C ALA A 42 -4.22 -1.69 4.73
N LEU A 43 -4.67 -1.69 5.99
CA LEU A 43 -6.06 -1.98 6.34
C LEU A 43 -7.02 -0.86 5.90
N THR A 44 -6.56 0.39 5.74
CA THR A 44 -7.44 1.46 5.22
C THR A 44 -7.83 1.25 3.76
N VAL A 45 -6.98 0.63 2.94
CA VAL A 45 -7.27 0.35 1.52
C VAL A 45 -8.61 -0.40 1.32
N PRO A 46 -8.80 -1.62 1.85
CA PRO A 46 -10.03 -2.36 1.65
C PRO A 46 -11.24 -1.64 2.25
N VAL A 47 -11.03 -0.91 3.35
CA VAL A 47 -12.07 -0.13 4.01
C VAL A 47 -12.53 1.02 3.12
N SER A 48 -11.61 1.82 2.57
CA SER A 48 -11.95 2.87 1.60
C SER A 48 -12.66 2.31 0.36
N LEU A 49 -12.17 1.19 -0.16
CA LEU A 49 -12.78 0.54 -1.34
C LEU A 49 -14.18 -0.04 -1.07
N ALA A 50 -14.42 -0.57 0.13
CA ALA A 50 -15.69 -1.18 0.48
C ALA A 50 -16.74 -0.18 0.96
N LEU A 51 -16.33 0.89 1.63
CA LEU A 51 -17.24 1.67 2.48
C LEU A 51 -17.64 3.06 1.94
N ARG A 52 -17.18 3.50 0.75
CA ARG A 52 -17.52 4.81 0.13
C ARG A 52 -17.64 5.96 1.15
N GLY A 53 -16.56 6.18 1.89
CA GLY A 53 -16.34 7.31 2.78
C GLY A 53 -14.88 7.21 3.21
N GLY A 54 -14.12 8.30 3.16
CA GLY A 54 -12.75 8.29 3.68
C GLY A 54 -12.79 7.83 5.14
N VAL A 55 -12.07 6.76 5.48
CA VAL A 55 -11.97 6.27 6.85
C VAL A 55 -10.57 6.56 7.34
N GLN A 56 -10.49 7.28 8.45
CA GLN A 56 -9.23 7.58 9.10
C GLN A 56 -8.68 6.33 9.83
N ARG A 57 -7.38 6.28 10.08
CA ARG A 57 -6.76 5.09 10.70
C ARG A 57 -7.31 4.84 12.11
N GLU A 58 -7.57 5.91 12.84
CA GLU A 58 -8.10 5.92 14.20
C GLU A 58 -9.53 5.38 14.23
N GLU A 59 -10.33 5.73 13.21
CA GLU A 59 -11.69 5.23 13.03
C GLU A 59 -11.71 3.72 12.72
N LEU A 60 -10.72 3.25 11.96
CA LEU A 60 -10.57 1.83 11.65
C LEU A 60 -10.22 1.00 12.89
N LEU A 61 -9.36 1.54 13.77
CA LEU A 61 -9.06 0.94 15.07
C LEU A 61 -10.28 0.95 16.00
N ALA A 62 -11.14 1.96 15.89
CA ALA A 62 -12.37 2.07 16.65
C ALA A 62 -13.51 1.16 16.13
N SER A 63 -13.45 0.70 14.88
CA SER A 63 -14.46 -0.17 14.27
C SER A 63 -13.86 -1.42 13.58
N PRO A 64 -13.41 -2.43 14.36
CA PRO A 64 -12.95 -3.72 13.83
C PRO A 64 -13.97 -4.43 12.93
N LEU A 65 -15.25 -4.17 13.15
CA LEU A 65 -16.37 -4.72 12.39
C LEU A 65 -16.37 -4.27 10.92
N ALA A 66 -16.08 -2.98 10.70
CA ALA A 66 -15.99 -2.39 9.37
C ALA A 66 -14.80 -2.95 8.61
N ALA A 67 -13.66 -3.11 9.28
CA ALA A 67 -12.48 -3.77 8.74
C ALA A 67 -12.82 -5.20 8.28
N LEU A 68 -13.44 -6.00 9.15
CA LEU A 68 -13.81 -7.39 8.84
C LEU A 68 -14.74 -7.49 7.62
N ALA A 69 -15.81 -6.68 7.58
CA ALA A 69 -16.77 -6.71 6.48
C ALA A 69 -16.11 -6.31 5.15
N ALA A 70 -15.29 -5.25 5.17
CA ALA A 70 -14.53 -4.79 4.01
C ALA A 70 -13.56 -5.86 3.49
N MET A 71 -12.81 -6.49 4.40
CA MET A 71 -11.84 -7.54 4.05
C MET A 71 -12.52 -8.74 3.39
N ARG A 72 -13.66 -9.18 3.91
CA ARG A 72 -14.40 -10.32 3.34
C ARG A 72 -14.90 -10.07 1.93
N ARG A 73 -15.37 -8.85 1.65
CA ARG A 73 -15.87 -8.46 0.32
C ARG A 73 -14.77 -8.35 -0.74
N LEU A 74 -13.53 -8.13 -0.31
CA LEU A 74 -12.42 -7.75 -1.18
C LEU A 74 -11.29 -8.78 -1.26
N GLU A 75 -11.35 -9.86 -0.48
CA GLU A 75 -10.29 -10.89 -0.36
C GLU A 75 -9.82 -11.42 -1.73
N ASP A 76 -10.75 -11.68 -2.65
CA ASP A 76 -10.45 -12.19 -3.99
C ASP A 76 -10.30 -11.09 -5.06
N ARG A 77 -10.50 -9.83 -4.70
CA ARG A 77 -10.53 -8.69 -5.63
C ARG A 77 -9.30 -7.80 -5.49
N VAL A 78 -8.70 -7.74 -4.30
CA VAL A 78 -7.60 -6.82 -3.99
C VAL A 78 -6.34 -7.61 -3.72
N THR A 79 -5.21 -7.17 -4.26
CA THR A 79 -3.90 -7.70 -3.89
C THR A 79 -2.88 -6.58 -3.77
N ILE A 80 -2.12 -6.60 -2.69
CA ILE A 80 -1.04 -5.65 -2.40
C ILE A 80 0.28 -6.41 -2.49
N PHE A 81 1.13 -5.98 -3.42
CA PHE A 81 2.49 -6.47 -3.54
C PHE A 81 3.43 -5.55 -2.77
N VAL A 82 4.23 -6.14 -1.88
CA VAL A 82 5.25 -5.42 -1.10
C VAL A 82 6.59 -6.14 -1.21
N GLU A 83 7.70 -5.43 -1.09
CA GLU A 83 9.00 -6.11 -1.02
C GLU A 83 9.09 -7.00 0.23
N ALA A 84 9.61 -8.21 0.04
CA ALA A 84 9.81 -9.16 1.12
C ALA A 84 10.67 -8.57 2.24
N GLY A 85 10.18 -8.61 3.48
CA GLY A 85 10.86 -8.06 4.66
C GLY A 85 10.81 -6.54 4.79
N ASN A 86 9.94 -5.85 4.03
CA ASN A 86 9.70 -4.40 4.14
C ASN A 86 8.29 -4.06 4.66
N ILE A 87 7.68 -4.96 5.44
CA ILE A 87 6.49 -4.62 6.22
C ILE A 87 6.97 -4.04 7.56
N HIS A 88 6.48 -2.86 7.91
CA HIS A 88 6.77 -2.22 9.19
C HIS A 88 6.00 -2.90 10.32
N PRO A 89 6.60 -3.07 11.51
CA PRO A 89 5.88 -3.55 12.68
C PRO A 89 4.66 -2.67 13.01
N PRO A 90 3.60 -3.22 13.59
CA PRO A 90 2.47 -2.43 14.09
C PRO A 90 2.94 -1.43 15.14
N ALA A 91 2.51 -0.17 15.00
CA ALA A 91 2.64 0.82 16.06
C ALA A 91 1.52 0.62 17.09
N GLY A 92 1.87 0.63 18.38
CA GLY A 92 0.91 0.51 19.47
C GLY A 92 0.40 -0.91 19.72
N LYS A 93 -0.89 -1.03 20.05
CA LYS A 93 -1.48 -2.29 20.53
C LYS A 93 -1.52 -3.35 19.43
N ARG A 94 -0.97 -4.53 19.71
CA ARG A 94 -1.08 -5.68 18.81
C ARG A 94 -2.54 -6.06 18.60
N THR A 95 -2.91 -6.31 17.35
CA THR A 95 -4.28 -6.65 16.96
C THR A 95 -4.30 -7.88 16.08
N ALA A 96 -5.26 -8.77 16.32
CA ALA A 96 -5.49 -9.95 15.49
C ALA A 96 -5.97 -9.60 14.07
N LEU A 97 -6.46 -8.36 13.85
CA LEU A 97 -6.89 -7.89 12.52
C LEU A 97 -5.78 -7.94 11.47
N VAL A 98 -4.51 -7.88 11.88
CA VAL A 98 -3.36 -8.03 10.96
C VAL A 98 -3.38 -9.36 10.21
N SER A 99 -3.95 -10.42 10.81
CA SER A 99 -4.10 -11.72 10.15
C SER A 99 -5.02 -11.67 8.91
N LEU A 100 -5.94 -10.71 8.85
CA LEU A 100 -6.81 -10.53 7.68
C LEU A 100 -6.00 -10.13 6.44
N LEU A 101 -4.88 -9.42 6.63
CA LEU A 101 -4.01 -8.98 5.52
C LEU A 101 -3.23 -10.13 4.88
N GLU A 102 -3.20 -11.32 5.47
CA GLU A 102 -2.53 -12.50 4.88
C GLU A 102 -3.11 -12.86 3.50
N GLY A 103 -4.42 -12.66 3.34
CA GLY A 103 -5.15 -12.89 2.11
C GLY A 103 -4.87 -11.82 1.05
N LEU A 104 -4.62 -10.57 1.46
CA LEU A 104 -4.44 -9.44 0.55
C LEU A 104 -2.97 -9.15 0.19
N VAL A 105 -2.05 -9.43 1.10
CA VAL A 105 -0.63 -9.06 0.95
C VAL A 105 0.17 -10.23 0.38
N THR A 106 0.92 -9.94 -0.68
CA THR A 106 1.88 -10.86 -1.31
C THR A 106 3.25 -10.21 -1.30
N GLU A 107 4.21 -10.84 -0.62
CA GLU A 107 5.59 -10.36 -0.64
C GLU A 107 6.29 -10.76 -1.95
N VAL A 108 7.06 -9.84 -2.51
CA VAL A 108 7.80 -9.99 -3.76
C VAL A 108 9.29 -10.00 -3.44
N SER A 109 9.98 -11.03 -3.92
CA SER A 109 11.43 -11.15 -3.83
C SER A 109 12.07 -10.72 -5.14
N PRO A 110 12.72 -9.55 -5.21
CA PRO A 110 13.47 -9.14 -6.38
C PRO A 110 14.75 -9.99 -6.57
N PRO A 111 15.38 -9.98 -7.76
CA PRO A 111 16.68 -10.61 -7.94
C PRO A 111 17.73 -10.09 -6.95
N LYS A 112 18.73 -10.92 -6.63
CA LYS A 112 19.76 -10.60 -5.63
C LYS A 112 20.36 -9.20 -5.84
N GLY A 113 20.23 -8.37 -4.82
CA GLY A 113 20.78 -7.00 -4.77
C GLY A 113 19.92 -5.93 -5.42
N ALA A 114 18.83 -6.28 -6.10
CA ALA A 114 17.79 -5.33 -6.51
C ALA A 114 16.74 -5.18 -5.41
N SER A 115 15.98 -4.09 -5.47
CA SER A 115 14.78 -3.86 -4.64
C SER A 115 13.52 -3.74 -5.50
N PHE A 116 12.38 -4.13 -4.93
CA PHE A 116 11.05 -3.99 -5.50
C PHE A 116 10.46 -2.63 -5.12
N HIS A 117 10.67 -1.63 -5.98
CA HIS A 117 10.25 -0.26 -5.73
C HIS A 117 8.93 0.23 -6.38
N PRO A 118 8.21 -0.48 -7.28
CA PRO A 118 7.02 0.10 -7.89
C PRO A 118 5.99 0.55 -6.84
N LYS A 119 5.42 1.73 -7.06
CA LYS A 119 4.40 2.34 -6.21
C LYS A 119 3.25 2.76 -7.11
N LEU A 120 2.37 1.81 -7.41
CA LEU A 120 1.20 2.07 -8.24
C LEU A 120 -0.02 1.30 -7.74
N TRP A 121 -1.19 1.84 -8.02
CA TRP A 121 -2.47 1.16 -7.92
C TRP A 121 -3.11 1.09 -9.28
N LEU A 122 -3.55 -0.10 -9.66
CA LEU A 122 -4.36 -0.35 -10.84
C LEU A 122 -5.72 -0.85 -10.36
N LEU A 123 -6.79 -0.18 -10.75
CA LEU A 123 -8.16 -0.53 -10.38
C LEU A 123 -8.98 -0.75 -11.63
N ARG A 124 -9.79 -1.82 -11.66
CA ARG A 124 -10.76 -2.10 -12.71
C ARG A 124 -12.18 -1.99 -12.16
N PHE A 125 -13.03 -1.28 -12.90
CA PHE A 125 -14.39 -0.97 -12.51
C PHE A 125 -15.39 -1.46 -13.56
N ALA A 126 -16.40 -2.18 -13.08
CA ALA A 126 -17.52 -2.61 -13.87
C ALA A 126 -18.67 -1.58 -13.79
N PRO A 127 -19.30 -1.21 -14.91
CA PRO A 127 -20.46 -0.34 -14.88
C PRO A 127 -21.64 -1.03 -14.19
N GLU A 128 -22.39 -0.27 -13.40
CA GLU A 128 -23.63 -0.73 -12.76
C GLU A 128 -24.76 -0.84 -13.79
N ASP A 129 -24.91 0.15 -14.67
CA ASP A 129 -25.99 0.21 -15.68
C ASP A 129 -25.45 0.16 -17.11
N GLY A 130 -24.78 -0.94 -17.47
CA GLY A 130 -24.23 -1.15 -18.80
C GLY A 130 -23.15 -0.12 -19.23
N GLY A 131 -22.46 -0.40 -20.32
CA GLY A 131 -21.37 0.45 -20.83
C GLY A 131 -19.99 -0.20 -20.72
N PRO A 132 -18.92 0.58 -20.93
CA PRO A 132 -17.57 0.04 -21.01
C PRO A 132 -16.96 -0.17 -19.62
N MET A 133 -16.13 -1.21 -19.50
CA MET A 133 -15.23 -1.34 -18.36
C MET A 133 -14.29 -0.13 -18.28
N ARG A 134 -14.03 0.35 -17.06
CA ARG A 134 -13.08 1.43 -16.82
C ARG A 134 -11.92 0.96 -15.96
N GLN A 135 -10.76 1.56 -16.17
CA GLN A 135 -9.63 1.36 -15.28
C GLN A 135 -9.09 2.70 -14.80
N ARG A 136 -8.50 2.67 -13.60
CA ARG A 136 -7.75 3.79 -13.03
C ARG A 136 -6.34 3.34 -12.71
N LEU A 137 -5.37 4.16 -13.09
CA LEU A 137 -3.98 4.02 -12.67
C LEU A 137 -3.64 5.19 -11.73
N ILE A 138 -3.14 4.85 -10.54
CA ILE A 138 -2.57 5.81 -9.59
C ILE A 138 -1.10 5.47 -9.46
N MET A 139 -0.21 6.34 -9.94
CA MET A 139 1.24 6.19 -9.76
C MET A 139 1.68 7.15 -8.66
N MET A 140 2.40 6.64 -7.67
CA MET A 140 2.78 7.41 -6.47
C MET A 140 4.30 7.39 -6.30
N SER A 141 4.85 8.38 -5.61
CA SER A 141 6.25 8.35 -5.19
C SER A 141 6.43 7.89 -3.73
N ARG A 142 5.36 7.89 -2.92
CA ARG A 142 5.34 7.45 -1.52
C ARG A 142 4.94 5.96 -1.39
N ASN A 143 5.40 5.34 -0.31
CA ASN A 143 5.05 3.98 0.10
C ASN A 143 3.70 3.95 0.84
N LEU A 144 3.15 2.75 1.08
CA LEU A 144 1.88 2.56 1.78
C LEU A 144 2.10 2.60 3.31
N THR A 145 2.56 3.75 3.80
CA THR A 145 3.02 3.93 5.19
C THR A 145 2.38 5.16 5.86
N ARG A 146 2.66 5.38 7.14
CA ARG A 146 2.34 6.61 7.89
C ARG A 146 3.17 7.84 7.50
N ASP A 147 4.12 7.71 6.57
CA ASP A 147 4.94 8.80 6.06
C ASP A 147 4.11 10.01 5.59
N ARG A 148 4.44 11.20 6.09
CA ARG A 148 3.77 12.48 5.78
C ARG A 148 4.58 13.35 4.80
N SER A 149 5.73 12.87 4.32
CA SER A 149 6.64 13.58 3.42
C SER A 149 5.97 14.07 2.15
N TRP A 150 6.39 15.23 1.64
CA TRP A 150 5.96 15.75 0.34
C TRP A 150 6.22 14.72 -0.77
N ASP A 151 5.16 14.33 -1.46
CA ASP A 151 5.19 13.34 -2.53
C ASP A 151 4.47 13.85 -3.78
N VAL A 152 4.49 13.02 -4.82
CA VAL A 152 3.78 13.28 -6.07
C VAL A 152 2.96 12.06 -6.44
N ALA A 153 1.76 12.30 -6.93
CA ALA A 153 0.88 11.27 -7.46
C ALA A 153 0.35 11.67 -8.85
N LEU A 154 0.21 10.69 -9.73
CA LEU A 154 -0.49 10.81 -11.00
C LEU A 154 -1.69 9.87 -10.98
N ARG A 155 -2.88 10.43 -11.14
CA ARG A 155 -4.12 9.69 -11.33
C ARG A 155 -4.55 9.79 -12.79
N LEU A 156 -4.76 8.65 -13.43
CA LEU A 156 -5.29 8.53 -14.78
C LEU A 156 -6.56 7.69 -14.77
N GLU A 157 -7.60 8.16 -15.44
CA GLU A 157 -8.77 7.36 -15.78
C GLU A 157 -8.61 6.84 -17.21
N GLY A 158 -9.20 5.69 -17.50
CA GLY A 158 -9.20 5.12 -18.83
C GLY A 158 -10.38 4.18 -19.06
N GLU A 159 -10.70 3.99 -20.32
CA GLU A 159 -11.78 3.12 -20.75
C GLU A 159 -11.20 1.95 -21.55
N GLU A 160 -11.64 0.71 -21.26
CA GLU A 160 -11.26 -0.47 -22.02
C GLU A 160 -11.88 -0.42 -23.42
N LYS A 161 -11.04 -0.57 -24.46
CA LYS A 161 -11.45 -0.58 -25.86
C LYS A 161 -11.32 -1.98 -26.45
N LEU A 162 -11.96 -2.22 -27.59
CA LEU A 162 -11.79 -3.48 -28.32
C LEU A 162 -10.34 -3.68 -28.78
N GLU A 163 -9.70 -2.60 -29.24
CA GLU A 163 -8.34 -2.66 -29.80
C GLU A 163 -7.26 -2.59 -28.70
N PRO A 164 -6.21 -3.44 -28.78
CA PRO A 164 -5.07 -3.38 -27.87
C PRO A 164 -4.31 -2.04 -27.95
N GLN A 165 -3.91 -1.53 -26.80
CA GLN A 165 -3.16 -0.28 -26.65
C GLN A 165 -1.68 -0.59 -26.38
N ARG A 166 -0.86 -0.54 -27.43
CA ARG A 166 0.59 -0.85 -27.35
C ARG A 166 1.35 -0.01 -26.31
N ALA A 167 0.86 1.19 -26.00
CA ALA A 167 1.44 2.08 -24.99
C ALA A 167 1.43 1.46 -23.58
N ASN A 168 0.54 0.50 -23.31
CA ASN A 168 0.42 -0.15 -22.01
C ASN A 168 1.37 -1.36 -21.85
N ALA A 169 2.11 -1.75 -22.89
CA ALA A 169 2.99 -2.92 -22.86
C ALA A 169 3.99 -2.93 -21.68
N PRO A 170 4.61 -1.80 -21.28
CA PRO A 170 5.50 -1.77 -20.11
C PRO A 170 4.78 -2.09 -18.79
N LEU A 171 3.55 -1.59 -18.60
CA LEU A 171 2.76 -1.88 -17.42
C LEU A 171 2.30 -3.36 -17.42
N VAL A 172 1.82 -3.85 -18.58
CA VAL A 172 1.46 -5.28 -18.73
C VAL A 172 2.65 -6.18 -18.40
N GLY A 173 3.85 -5.86 -18.89
CA GLY A 173 5.07 -6.62 -18.60
C GLY A 173 5.44 -6.63 -17.12
N LEU A 174 5.24 -5.52 -16.40
CA LEU A 174 5.43 -5.45 -14.95
C LEU A 174 4.42 -6.34 -14.22
N ILE A 175 3.14 -6.23 -14.57
CA ILE A 175 2.06 -7.03 -13.96
C ILE A 175 2.27 -8.53 -14.25
N ASP A 176 2.71 -8.91 -15.46
CA ASP A 176 3.03 -10.29 -15.82
C ASP A 176 4.22 -10.88 -15.04
N TRP A 177 5.14 -10.02 -14.59
CA TRP A 177 6.27 -10.45 -13.75
C TRP A 177 5.87 -10.69 -12.28
N LEU A 178 4.80 -10.04 -11.80
CA LEU A 178 4.34 -10.19 -10.42
C LEU A 178 3.79 -11.61 -10.17
N PRO A 179 3.91 -12.14 -8.93
CA PRO A 179 3.35 -13.43 -8.55
C PRO A 179 1.82 -13.32 -8.32
N ILE A 180 1.08 -12.97 -9.37
CA ILE A 180 -0.37 -12.73 -9.29
C ILE A 180 -1.12 -14.03 -9.09
N ARG A 181 -2.06 -14.03 -8.13
CA ARG A 181 -3.01 -15.12 -7.96
C ARG A 181 -3.88 -15.25 -9.21
N LYS A 182 -3.98 -16.46 -9.74
CA LYS A 182 -4.79 -16.76 -10.92
C LYS A 182 -6.27 -16.87 -10.54
N ASN A 183 -6.89 -15.75 -10.19
CA ASN A 183 -8.33 -15.63 -10.05
C ASN A 183 -8.92 -14.79 -11.21
N ALA A 184 -10.20 -14.96 -11.50
CA ALA A 184 -10.84 -14.34 -12.65
C ALA A 184 -10.79 -12.80 -12.61
N HIS A 185 -10.89 -12.20 -11.42
CA HIS A 185 -10.91 -10.75 -11.24
C HIS A 185 -9.55 -10.10 -11.57
N LEU A 186 -8.45 -10.65 -11.03
CA LEU A 186 -7.10 -10.13 -11.28
C LEU A 186 -6.62 -10.42 -12.71
N LEU A 187 -7.00 -11.56 -13.28
CA LEU A 187 -6.75 -11.86 -14.69
C LEU A 187 -7.51 -10.87 -15.59
N GLY A 188 -8.78 -10.58 -15.29
CA GLY A 188 -9.57 -9.57 -16.00
C GLY A 188 -8.96 -8.17 -15.91
N LEU A 189 -8.44 -7.79 -14.74
CA LEU A 189 -7.69 -6.53 -14.54
C LEU A 189 -6.45 -6.45 -15.43
N ARG A 190 -5.63 -7.51 -15.42
CA ARG A 190 -4.43 -7.60 -16.24
C ARG A 190 -4.75 -7.58 -17.74
N ASP A 191 -5.75 -8.34 -18.17
CA ASP A 191 -6.11 -8.43 -19.60
C ASP A 191 -6.74 -7.12 -20.08
N GLY A 192 -7.62 -6.53 -19.28
CA GLY A 192 -8.20 -5.22 -19.53
C GLY A 192 -7.15 -4.13 -19.69
N LEU A 193 -6.07 -4.15 -18.88
CA LEU A 193 -4.98 -3.16 -18.94
C LEU A 193 -4.37 -3.07 -20.34
N ALA A 194 -4.24 -4.18 -21.08
CA ALA A 194 -3.70 -4.18 -22.44
C ALA A 194 -4.58 -3.40 -23.44
N HIS A 195 -5.83 -3.12 -23.07
CA HIS A 195 -6.86 -2.50 -23.90
C HIS A 195 -7.30 -1.10 -23.42
N VAL A 196 -6.79 -0.63 -22.27
CA VAL A 196 -7.19 0.66 -21.71
C VAL A 196 -6.65 1.83 -22.52
N ARG A 197 -7.56 2.66 -23.05
CA ARG A 197 -7.20 3.98 -23.57
C ARG A 197 -7.34 5.01 -22.46
N TRP A 198 -6.20 5.50 -21.97
CA TRP A 198 -6.14 6.53 -20.93
C TRP A 198 -6.65 7.89 -21.43
N ASP A 199 -7.35 8.59 -20.54
CA ASP A 199 -7.77 9.96 -20.74
C ASP A 199 -6.56 10.89 -20.76
N ARG A 200 -6.68 11.96 -21.53
CA ARG A 200 -5.62 12.97 -21.63
C ARG A 200 -5.66 13.88 -20.41
N VAL A 201 -4.53 14.03 -19.73
CA VAL A 201 -4.35 15.09 -18.72
C VAL A 201 -4.36 16.45 -19.44
N PRO A 202 -5.19 17.42 -19.02
CA PRO A 202 -5.26 18.73 -19.67
C PRO A 202 -3.88 19.38 -19.83
N GLY A 203 -3.56 19.85 -21.04
CA GLY A 203 -2.27 20.45 -21.38
C GLY A 203 -1.15 19.47 -21.78
N PHE A 204 -1.36 18.17 -21.59
CA PHE A 204 -0.37 17.13 -21.91
C PHE A 204 -0.79 16.24 -23.09
N SER A 205 0.17 15.54 -23.68
CA SER A 205 -0.04 14.40 -24.58
C SER A 205 -0.55 13.19 -23.80
N LEU A 206 -0.87 12.11 -24.53
CA LEU A 206 -1.09 10.82 -23.88
C LEU A 206 0.15 10.40 -23.06
N PRO A 207 -0.06 9.72 -21.92
CA PRO A 207 1.03 9.26 -21.07
C PRO A 207 1.87 8.19 -21.78
N LEU A 208 3.18 8.23 -21.51
CA LEU A 208 4.12 7.18 -21.89
C LEU A 208 4.59 6.45 -20.64
N PHE A 209 4.42 5.13 -20.60
CA PHE A 209 4.82 4.31 -19.47
C PHE A 209 6.16 3.64 -19.70
N HIS A 210 6.86 3.39 -18.60
CA HIS A 210 8.08 2.60 -18.57
C HIS A 210 8.08 1.73 -17.34
N ALA A 211 8.65 0.53 -17.46
CA ALA A 211 8.80 -0.39 -16.34
C ALA A 211 10.16 -1.06 -16.40
N HIS A 212 10.86 -1.03 -15.28
CA HIS A 212 12.09 -1.77 -15.08
C HIS A 212 11.71 -3.05 -14.34
N HIS A 213 11.89 -4.19 -14.98
CA HIS A 213 11.73 -5.52 -14.36
C HIS A 213 12.64 -6.51 -15.11
N PRO A 214 12.91 -7.71 -14.55
CA PRO A 214 13.90 -8.64 -15.12
C PRO A 214 13.65 -9.05 -16.58
N GLN A 215 12.40 -9.08 -17.04
CA GLN A 215 12.07 -9.41 -18.43
C GLN A 215 11.80 -8.18 -19.32
N ALA A 216 12.02 -6.96 -18.82
CA ALA A 216 11.76 -5.73 -19.58
C ALA A 216 12.67 -5.63 -20.81
N GLN A 217 12.12 -5.20 -21.95
CA GLN A 217 12.94 -4.91 -23.13
C GLN A 217 13.61 -3.53 -22.98
N ALA A 218 14.72 -3.30 -23.67
CA ALA A 218 15.45 -2.04 -23.59
C ALA A 218 14.59 -0.80 -23.91
N LYS A 219 13.59 -0.94 -24.78
CA LYS A 219 12.63 0.13 -25.15
C LYS A 219 11.64 0.47 -24.02
N ASP A 220 11.38 -0.47 -23.12
CA ASP A 220 10.42 -0.33 -22.02
C ASP A 220 11.10 0.29 -20.79
N LEU A 221 12.44 0.35 -20.78
CA LEU A 221 13.22 1.02 -19.75
C LEU A 221 13.19 2.53 -19.96
N TRP A 222 12.88 3.27 -18.90
CA TRP A 222 12.98 4.72 -18.93
C TRP A 222 14.44 5.17 -19.13
N ARG A 223 14.62 6.18 -19.98
CA ARG A 223 15.88 6.89 -20.20
C ARG A 223 15.58 8.38 -20.30
N PRO A 224 16.40 9.24 -19.71
CA PRO A 224 16.17 10.68 -19.81
C PRO A 224 16.40 11.13 -21.26
N GLY A 225 15.53 12.00 -21.77
CA GLY A 225 15.71 12.65 -23.08
C GLY A 225 16.87 13.65 -23.08
N ARG A 226 17.07 14.41 -24.17
CA ARG A 226 18.07 15.49 -24.27
C ARG A 226 17.43 16.85 -23.95
N GLY A 227 18.22 17.77 -23.38
CA GLY A 227 17.75 19.10 -22.97
C GLY A 227 18.08 19.41 -21.52
N HIS A 228 17.62 20.57 -21.02
CA HIS A 228 17.86 20.98 -19.65
C HIS A 228 16.97 20.21 -18.67
N LEU A 229 17.53 19.82 -17.52
CA LEU A 229 16.87 18.93 -16.57
C LEU A 229 16.80 19.59 -15.19
N ALA A 230 15.66 19.44 -14.52
CA ALA A 230 15.59 19.55 -13.07
C ALA A 230 15.17 18.21 -12.47
N VAL A 231 15.77 17.87 -11.33
CA VAL A 231 15.59 16.58 -10.66
C VAL A 231 15.08 16.84 -9.25
N ILE A 232 13.96 16.22 -8.89
CA ILE A 232 13.44 16.17 -7.53
C ILE A 232 13.49 14.70 -7.13
N SER A 233 14.34 14.34 -6.19
CA SER A 233 14.47 12.97 -5.72
C SER A 233 15.03 12.96 -4.31
N PRO A 234 14.41 12.26 -3.34
CA PRO A 234 14.91 12.28 -1.96
C PRO A 234 16.33 11.74 -1.87
N PHE A 235 16.64 10.72 -2.68
CA PHE A 235 17.91 10.01 -2.67
C PHE A 235 18.59 10.16 -4.01
N CYS A 236 19.89 10.49 -4.01
CA CYS A 236 20.67 10.65 -5.23
C CYS A 236 22.12 10.20 -5.02
N ASP A 237 22.77 9.69 -6.07
CA ASP A 237 24.19 9.37 -6.02
C ASP A 237 24.92 9.85 -7.28
N ASP A 238 26.24 9.91 -7.23
CA ASP A 238 27.06 10.44 -8.32
C ASP A 238 26.85 9.66 -9.64
N ALA A 239 26.64 8.35 -9.56
CA ALA A 239 26.42 7.49 -10.73
C ALA A 239 25.05 7.77 -11.41
N GLY A 240 24.00 7.95 -10.60
CA GLY A 240 22.67 8.32 -11.05
C GLY A 240 22.70 9.68 -11.75
N LEU A 241 23.29 10.70 -11.12
CA LEU A 241 23.46 12.02 -11.72
C LEU A 241 24.32 11.99 -12.99
N GLY A 242 25.33 11.12 -13.03
CA GLY A 242 26.17 10.91 -14.21
C GLY A 242 25.37 10.46 -15.44
N VAL A 243 24.47 9.49 -15.30
CA VAL A 243 23.61 9.03 -16.40
C VAL A 243 22.53 10.02 -16.78
N LEU A 244 22.06 10.82 -15.82
CA LEU A 244 21.20 11.95 -16.13
C LEU A 244 21.96 13.04 -16.89
N GLY A 245 23.29 13.05 -16.90
CA GLY A 245 24.11 14.11 -17.51
C GLY A 245 24.21 15.31 -16.57
N ARG A 246 25.21 15.30 -15.70
CA ARG A 246 25.32 16.28 -14.60
C ARG A 246 25.33 17.74 -15.06
N ASP A 247 26.03 18.05 -16.16
CA ASP A 247 26.21 19.42 -16.65
C ASP A 247 24.93 20.09 -17.18
N ARG A 248 23.89 19.31 -17.49
CA ARG A 248 22.59 19.83 -17.96
C ARG A 248 21.54 19.90 -16.86
N ILE A 249 21.87 19.43 -15.66
CA ILE A 249 20.98 19.55 -14.49
C ILE A 249 21.07 21.00 -14.01
N GLN A 250 19.98 21.76 -14.15
CA GLN A 250 19.90 23.13 -13.67
C GLN A 250 19.61 23.19 -12.17
N ALA A 251 18.82 22.24 -11.65
CA ALA A 251 18.47 22.16 -10.25
C ALA A 251 18.29 20.72 -9.77
N LEU A 252 18.74 20.47 -8.54
CA LEU A 252 18.59 19.20 -7.82
C LEU A 252 17.93 19.47 -6.46
N VAL A 253 16.73 18.91 -6.25
CA VAL A 253 16.04 18.91 -4.96
C VAL A 253 16.17 17.53 -4.33
N ALA A 254 16.82 17.43 -3.17
CA ALA A 254 17.05 16.16 -2.48
C ALA A 254 17.15 16.35 -0.96
N CYS A 255 17.27 15.24 -0.22
CA CYS A 255 17.53 15.30 1.22
C CYS A 255 18.95 15.80 1.51
N ASP A 256 19.09 16.53 2.61
CA ASP A 256 20.33 17.22 3.02
C ASP A 256 21.54 16.28 3.17
N ASP A 257 21.36 15.14 3.82
CA ASP A 257 22.37 14.09 3.98
C ASP A 257 22.81 13.48 2.64
N TRP A 258 21.88 13.26 1.72
CA TRP A 258 22.21 12.74 0.38
C TRP A 258 22.97 13.76 -0.47
N LEU A 259 22.66 15.05 -0.35
CA LEU A 259 23.42 16.12 -1.01
C LEU A 259 24.84 16.23 -0.45
N ALA A 260 25.01 16.16 0.88
CA ALA A 260 26.32 16.14 1.54
C ALA A 260 27.18 14.92 1.12
N GLY A 261 26.52 13.82 0.72
CA GLY A 261 27.16 12.61 0.22
C GLY A 261 27.73 12.70 -1.20
N LEU A 262 27.30 13.67 -2.02
CA LEU A 262 27.73 13.80 -3.41
C LEU A 262 29.18 14.29 -3.54
N ARG A 263 29.81 14.01 -4.69
CA ARG A 263 31.20 14.40 -4.98
C ARG A 263 31.29 15.15 -6.30
N GLY A 264 32.21 16.10 -6.44
CA GLY A 264 32.40 16.89 -7.67
C GLY A 264 31.45 18.08 -7.82
N THR A 265 31.45 18.72 -9.00
CA THR A 265 30.67 19.95 -9.25
C THR A 265 29.17 19.72 -9.13
N LEU A 266 28.51 20.43 -8.22
CA LEU A 266 27.08 20.29 -8.00
C LEU A 266 26.28 21.30 -8.84
N PRO A 267 25.10 20.91 -9.36
CA PRO A 267 24.13 21.88 -9.87
C PRO A 267 23.58 22.73 -8.72
N ARG A 268 22.65 23.66 -8.98
CA ARG A 268 21.94 24.36 -7.90
C ARG A 268 21.17 23.35 -7.06
N CYS A 269 21.59 23.16 -5.81
CA CYS A 269 20.98 22.21 -4.89
C CYS A 269 19.98 22.91 -3.98
N LEU A 270 18.84 22.26 -3.75
CA LEU A 270 17.72 22.77 -2.96
C LEU A 270 17.26 21.67 -1.98
N THR A 271 16.77 22.07 -0.82
CA THR A 271 16.07 21.18 0.12
C THR A 271 14.67 21.71 0.40
N LEU A 272 13.82 20.89 1.00
CA LEU A 272 12.60 21.41 1.62
C LEU A 272 12.98 22.38 2.75
N ALA A 273 12.30 23.51 2.81
CA ALA A 273 12.41 24.46 3.90
C ALA A 273 11.61 23.99 5.12
N ASP A 274 11.92 24.53 6.30
CA ASP A 274 11.28 24.13 7.57
C ASP A 274 9.75 24.32 7.53
N HIS A 275 9.27 25.44 6.98
CA HIS A 275 7.83 25.69 6.80
C HIS A 275 7.19 24.82 5.71
N GLY A 276 8.01 24.15 4.90
CA GLY A 276 7.56 23.14 3.95
C GLY A 276 7.45 21.76 4.57
N GLN A 277 7.96 21.54 5.79
CA GLN A 277 7.82 20.26 6.47
C GLN A 277 6.39 20.07 7.00
N PRO A 278 5.82 18.85 6.90
CA PRO A 278 4.55 18.51 7.54
C PRO A 278 4.59 18.78 9.05
N GLU A 279 3.51 19.35 9.61
CA GLU A 279 3.42 19.52 11.06
C GLU A 279 3.46 18.16 11.78
N PRO A 280 4.20 18.04 12.90
CA PRO A 280 4.27 16.82 13.69
C PRO A 280 2.88 16.46 14.23
N ASP A 281 2.58 15.17 14.28
CA ASP A 281 1.34 14.67 14.90
C ASP A 281 1.49 14.69 16.43
N PRO A 282 0.66 15.42 17.19
CA PRO A 282 0.78 15.52 18.64
C PRO A 282 0.50 14.20 19.37
N ASP A 283 -0.23 13.26 18.76
CA ASP A 283 -0.59 11.98 19.37
C ASP A 283 0.35 10.83 18.93
N ALA A 284 1.29 11.09 18.03
CA ALA A 284 2.26 10.11 17.59
C ALA A 284 3.42 9.97 18.59
N THR A 285 3.65 8.74 19.06
CA THR A 285 4.94 8.40 19.66
C THR A 285 6.00 8.52 18.57
N VAL A 286 6.95 9.45 18.73
CA VAL A 286 8.08 9.67 17.81
C VAL A 286 8.81 8.34 17.57
N SER A 287 8.44 7.62 16.53
CA SER A 287 9.18 6.48 16.01
C SER A 287 9.99 6.96 14.82
N ALA A 288 11.12 6.30 14.52
CA ALA A 288 11.95 6.60 13.35
C ALA A 288 11.21 6.44 11.99
N GLU A 289 9.93 6.06 12.03
CA GLU A 289 9.05 5.70 10.92
C GLU A 289 8.18 6.89 10.45
N GLU A 290 8.13 7.98 11.22
CA GLU A 290 7.50 9.25 10.84
C GLU A 290 8.54 10.20 10.27
N ARG A 291 9.16 9.80 9.16
CA ARG A 291 10.00 10.72 8.40
C ARG A 291 9.10 11.75 7.76
N ALA A 292 9.14 12.98 8.24
CA ALA A 292 8.60 14.15 7.56
C ALA A 292 9.71 14.73 6.68
N GLY A 293 9.49 14.84 5.37
CA GLY A 293 10.53 15.30 4.45
C GLY A 293 10.10 15.26 2.99
N LEU A 294 11.03 14.91 2.11
CA LEU A 294 10.81 14.78 0.68
C LEU A 294 10.68 13.29 0.32
N HIS A 295 9.66 12.93 -0.44
CA HIS A 295 9.50 11.62 -1.07
C HIS A 295 9.11 11.71 -2.55
N ALA A 296 9.02 12.93 -3.10
CA ALA A 296 8.74 13.19 -4.51
C ALA A 296 9.89 12.74 -5.43
N LYS A 297 9.53 12.11 -6.56
CA LYS A 297 10.47 11.63 -7.58
C LYS A 297 9.99 12.16 -8.92
N LEU A 298 10.61 13.25 -9.36
CA LEU A 298 10.22 14.02 -10.54
C LEU A 298 11.44 14.37 -11.38
N TYR A 299 11.34 14.17 -12.69
CA TYR A 299 12.33 14.60 -13.67
C TYR A 299 11.64 15.56 -14.64
N VAL A 300 12.04 16.83 -14.62
CA VAL A 300 11.47 17.89 -15.46
C VAL A 300 12.48 18.24 -16.56
N LEU A 301 12.19 17.82 -17.78
CA LEU A 301 13.06 17.99 -18.94
C LEU A 301 12.47 19.06 -19.88
N GLU A 302 13.21 20.14 -20.10
CA GLU A 302 12.93 21.11 -21.16
C GLU A 302 13.63 20.69 -22.45
N GLN A 303 12.84 20.44 -23.50
CA GLN A 303 13.31 19.99 -24.80
C GLN A 303 12.69 20.84 -25.91
N GLY A 304 13.41 21.88 -26.33
CA GLY A 304 12.93 22.83 -27.32
C GLY A 304 11.77 23.65 -26.77
N GLU A 305 10.60 23.54 -27.40
CA GLU A 305 9.38 24.24 -26.96
C GLU A 305 8.50 23.39 -26.03
N ASP A 306 8.91 22.16 -25.74
CA ASP A 306 8.15 21.21 -24.93
C ASP A 306 8.80 20.99 -23.56
N THR A 307 7.97 20.78 -22.55
CA THR A 307 8.39 20.26 -21.24
C THR A 307 7.91 18.82 -21.13
N VAL A 308 8.79 17.92 -20.70
CA VAL A 308 8.48 16.53 -20.38
C VAL A 308 8.65 16.34 -18.88
N ILE A 309 7.60 15.84 -18.24
CA ILE A 309 7.57 15.58 -16.81
C ILE A 309 7.46 14.08 -16.61
N THR A 310 8.49 13.47 -16.04
CA THR A 310 8.48 12.06 -15.65
C THR A 310 8.37 11.95 -14.14
N LEU A 311 7.43 11.13 -13.68
CA LEU A 311 7.28 10.74 -12.28
C LEU A 311 7.23 9.22 -12.14
N GLY A 312 7.35 8.73 -10.92
CA GLY A 312 7.26 7.30 -10.63
C GLY A 312 7.99 6.91 -9.35
N SER A 313 8.50 5.69 -9.32
CA SER A 313 9.15 5.12 -8.13
C SER A 313 10.68 5.27 -8.08
N GLY A 314 11.31 5.58 -9.23
CA GLY A 314 12.76 5.57 -9.38
C GLY A 314 13.46 6.82 -8.86
N ASN A 315 14.33 6.63 -7.86
CA ASN A 315 15.24 7.67 -7.36
C ASN A 315 16.37 7.97 -8.35
N ALA A 316 17.00 9.14 -8.18
CA ALA A 316 18.15 9.58 -8.97
C ALA A 316 19.46 8.89 -8.52
N THR A 317 19.40 7.57 -8.33
CA THR A 317 20.50 6.73 -7.86
C THR A 317 20.89 5.70 -8.93
N SER A 318 22.09 5.13 -8.78
CA SER A 318 22.58 3.96 -9.51
C SER A 318 21.54 2.85 -9.60
N ALA A 319 21.00 2.39 -8.47
CA ALA A 319 20.02 1.31 -8.43
C ALA A 319 18.69 1.68 -9.11
N GLY A 320 18.16 2.89 -8.86
CA GLY A 320 16.87 3.35 -9.39
C GLY A 320 16.89 3.62 -10.90
N LEU A 321 18.02 4.07 -11.45
CA LEU A 321 18.21 4.28 -12.89
C LEU A 321 18.83 3.05 -13.59
N GLY A 322 19.30 2.08 -12.81
CA GLY A 322 19.97 0.86 -13.26
C GLY A 322 21.30 1.15 -13.96
N VAL A 323 22.16 1.88 -13.25
CA VAL A 323 23.47 2.35 -13.67
C VAL A 323 24.50 1.72 -12.74
N ASN A 324 25.08 0.60 -13.19
CA ASN A 324 25.99 -0.27 -12.44
C ASN A 324 25.28 -1.13 -11.37
N GLY A 325 25.51 -2.45 -11.43
CA GLY A 325 24.91 -3.41 -10.49
C GLY A 325 23.47 -3.84 -10.83
N PRO A 326 22.81 -4.58 -9.92
CA PRO A 326 21.44 -5.02 -10.09
C PRO A 326 20.47 -3.83 -10.13
N ARG A 327 19.61 -3.82 -11.16
CA ARG A 327 18.61 -2.77 -11.40
C ARG A 327 17.39 -2.99 -10.52
N ASN A 328 16.95 -1.96 -9.81
CA ASN A 328 15.68 -2.02 -9.07
C ASN A 328 14.50 -2.22 -10.02
N ILE A 329 13.46 -2.86 -9.50
CA ILE A 329 12.17 -2.90 -10.19
C ILE A 329 11.51 -1.54 -9.97
N GLU A 330 11.15 -0.84 -11.04
CA GLU A 330 10.71 0.55 -11.01
C GLU A 330 9.63 0.79 -12.06
N VAL A 331 8.76 1.78 -11.84
CA VAL A 331 7.74 2.20 -12.80
C VAL A 331 7.80 3.71 -13.00
N PHE A 332 7.59 4.17 -14.23
CA PHE A 332 7.59 5.59 -14.59
C PHE A 332 6.44 5.92 -15.54
N ALA A 333 5.94 7.14 -15.44
CA ALA A 333 5.03 7.76 -16.39
C ALA A 333 5.60 9.11 -16.83
N SER A 334 5.65 9.34 -18.14
CA SER A 334 6.09 10.60 -18.75
C SER A 334 4.93 11.31 -19.43
N LEU A 335 4.74 12.58 -19.10
CA LEU A 335 3.75 13.47 -19.68
C LEU A 335 4.49 14.60 -20.43
N ARG A 336 4.16 14.81 -21.70
CA ARG A 336 4.74 15.88 -22.52
C ARG A 336 3.70 16.96 -22.78
N GLY A 337 4.06 18.23 -22.63
CA GLY A 337 3.20 19.36 -23.00
C GLY A 337 4.01 20.54 -23.50
N ARG A 338 3.32 21.53 -24.09
CA ARG A 338 3.96 22.77 -24.55
C ARG A 338 4.44 23.57 -23.35
N THR A 339 5.70 24.00 -23.33
CA THR A 339 6.30 24.76 -22.21
C THR A 339 5.47 26.01 -21.88
N ALA A 340 4.96 26.70 -22.90
CA ALA A 340 4.10 27.88 -22.73
C ALA A 340 2.76 27.58 -22.04
N SER A 341 2.31 26.32 -22.04
CA SER A 341 1.03 25.89 -21.48
C SER A 341 1.17 25.24 -20.10
N ILE A 342 2.16 24.36 -19.92
CA ILE A 342 2.33 23.57 -18.68
C ILE A 342 3.45 24.11 -17.77
N GLY A 343 4.24 25.07 -18.24
CA GLY A 343 5.40 25.60 -17.54
C GLY A 343 6.69 24.82 -17.84
N GLY A 344 7.82 25.50 -17.61
CA GLY A 344 9.17 24.92 -17.65
C GLY A 344 9.74 24.73 -16.25
N ILE A 345 11.06 24.54 -16.14
CA ILE A 345 11.82 24.48 -14.90
C ILE A 345 11.63 25.78 -14.11
N GLY A 346 11.99 26.92 -14.71
CA GLY A 346 11.69 28.28 -14.26
C GLY A 346 11.93 28.59 -12.77
N LEU A 347 13.18 28.41 -12.30
CA LEU A 347 13.61 28.58 -10.90
C LEU A 347 13.26 29.96 -10.31
N ASP A 348 13.54 31.03 -11.04
CA ASP A 348 13.36 32.40 -10.54
C ASP A 348 12.06 33.06 -11.08
N GLY A 349 11.12 32.24 -11.57
CA GLY A 349 9.91 32.71 -12.25
C GLY A 349 8.65 31.94 -11.84
N THR A 350 7.72 31.79 -12.79
CA THR A 350 6.45 31.06 -12.57
C THR A 350 6.53 29.60 -13.07
N GLY A 351 7.71 28.98 -13.05
CA GLY A 351 7.92 27.59 -13.48
C GLY A 351 7.62 26.57 -12.38
N ILE A 352 7.86 25.29 -12.68
CA ILE A 352 7.60 24.16 -11.78
C ILE A 352 8.42 24.22 -10.49
N LEU A 353 9.67 24.70 -10.56
CA LEU A 353 10.51 24.94 -9.38
C LEU A 353 10.51 26.40 -8.91
N GLY A 354 9.75 27.27 -9.57
CA GLY A 354 9.60 28.68 -9.19
C GLY A 354 8.41 28.94 -8.28
N ALA A 355 8.06 30.22 -8.11
CA ALA A 355 6.99 30.68 -7.23
C ALA A 355 5.59 30.15 -7.62
N GLY A 356 5.40 29.73 -8.87
CA GLY A 356 4.15 29.15 -9.36
C GLY A 356 4.02 27.63 -9.13
N GLY A 357 5.09 26.97 -8.70
CA GLY A 357 5.14 25.53 -8.43
C GLY A 357 5.61 25.25 -7.00
N ILE A 358 6.61 24.38 -6.84
CA ILE A 358 7.06 23.95 -5.51
C ILE A 358 8.06 24.92 -4.86
N GLY A 359 8.55 25.92 -5.60
CA GLY A 359 9.59 26.86 -5.15
C GLY A 359 9.35 27.48 -3.77
N PRO A 360 8.12 27.88 -3.39
CA PRO A 360 7.83 28.42 -2.05
C PRO A 360 8.11 27.45 -0.90
N LEU A 361 8.23 26.14 -1.17
CA LEU A 361 8.53 25.10 -0.19
C LEU A 361 10.03 24.76 -0.13
N LEU A 362 10.84 25.38 -0.99
CA LEU A 362 12.26 25.07 -1.15
C LEU A 362 13.14 26.17 -0.57
N GLN A 363 14.35 25.78 -0.17
CA GLN A 363 15.44 26.68 0.18
C GLN A 363 16.74 26.22 -0.48
N ASP A 364 17.64 27.15 -0.77
CA ASP A 364 18.97 26.83 -1.29
C ASP A 364 19.76 26.01 -0.25
N TRP A 365 20.34 24.90 -0.71
CA TRP A 365 21.14 24.02 0.13
C TRP A 365 22.52 24.62 0.38
N THR A 366 22.98 24.59 1.63
CA THR A 366 24.33 25.03 1.98
C THR A 366 25.27 23.81 2.05
N PRO A 367 26.37 23.79 1.26
CA PRO A 367 27.29 22.67 1.28
C PRO A 367 27.87 22.38 2.66
N ARG A 368 27.82 21.11 3.04
CA ARG A 368 28.38 20.58 4.29
C ARG A 368 28.92 19.17 4.09
N GLU A 369 29.73 18.71 5.03
CA GLU A 369 30.13 17.32 5.11
C GLU A 369 29.08 16.48 5.86
N LEU A 370 29.09 15.17 5.57
CA LEU A 370 28.31 14.20 6.33
C LEU A 370 28.82 14.12 7.76
N ARG A 371 27.89 14.12 8.72
CA ARG A 371 28.20 13.98 10.13
C ARG A 371 28.51 12.51 10.46
N GLU A 372 29.25 12.26 11.53
CA GLU A 372 29.63 10.89 11.92
C GLU A 372 28.41 10.01 12.22
N ASP A 373 27.39 10.57 12.87
CA ASP A 373 26.12 9.89 13.16
C ASP A 373 25.35 9.52 11.88
N GLU A 374 25.40 10.35 10.84
CA GLU A 374 24.77 10.06 9.54
C GLU A 374 25.48 8.92 8.80
N VAL A 375 26.81 8.89 8.87
CA VAL A 375 27.61 7.80 8.29
C VAL A 375 27.37 6.50 9.05
N ALA A 376 27.30 6.54 10.38
CA ALA A 376 26.99 5.39 11.21
C ALA A 376 25.58 4.86 10.92
N ALA A 377 24.56 5.73 10.92
CA ALA A 377 23.18 5.37 10.60
C ALA A 377 23.05 4.72 9.22
N LYS A 378 23.74 5.25 8.20
CA LYS A 378 23.76 4.65 6.86
C LYS A 378 24.37 3.25 6.84
N ARG A 379 25.46 3.03 7.58
CA ARG A 379 26.09 1.71 7.71
C ARG A 379 25.14 0.72 8.39
N PHE A 380 24.42 1.15 9.42
CA PHE A 380 23.43 0.33 10.09
C PHE A 380 22.25 0.00 9.16
N ASP A 381 21.70 0.97 8.42
CA ASP A 381 20.64 0.76 7.43
C ASP A 381 21.07 -0.26 6.34
N ASP A 382 22.31 -0.18 5.85
CA ASP A 382 22.86 -1.15 4.90
C ASP A 382 23.03 -2.56 5.53
N ALA A 383 23.46 -2.65 6.79
CA ALA A 383 23.55 -3.91 7.53
C ALA A 383 22.17 -4.54 7.76
N VAL A 384 21.16 -3.74 8.13
CA VAL A 384 19.76 -4.16 8.29
C VAL A 384 19.21 -4.70 6.97
N ARG A 385 19.45 -4.00 5.85
CA ARG A 385 19.02 -4.44 4.51
C ARG A 385 19.69 -5.76 4.13
N ALA A 386 20.99 -5.91 4.37
CA ALA A 386 21.71 -7.16 4.12
C ALA A 386 21.17 -8.30 5.00
N ALA A 387 20.88 -8.02 6.27
CA ALA A 387 20.34 -9.00 7.22
C ALA A 387 18.94 -9.48 6.83
N ARG A 388 18.05 -8.58 6.40
CA ARG A 388 16.73 -8.93 5.84
C ARG A 388 16.87 -9.92 4.69
N HIS A 389 17.70 -9.60 3.70
CA HIS A 389 17.92 -10.49 2.56
C HIS A 389 18.50 -11.84 2.97
N ALA A 390 19.44 -11.88 3.92
CA ALA A 390 20.04 -13.10 4.40
C ALA A 390 19.04 -13.99 5.15
N ILE A 391 18.26 -13.41 6.08
CA ILE A 391 17.21 -14.12 6.83
C ILE A 391 16.17 -14.68 5.87
N PHE A 392 15.72 -13.88 4.90
CA PHE A 392 14.74 -14.33 3.92
C PHE A 392 15.29 -15.46 3.03
N ALA A 393 16.54 -15.35 2.59
CA ALA A 393 17.21 -16.39 1.80
C ALA A 393 17.41 -17.71 2.56
N ALA A 394 17.42 -17.68 3.90
CA ALA A 394 17.46 -18.87 4.74
C ALA A 394 16.11 -19.63 4.80
N ALA A 395 15.06 -19.10 4.14
CA ALA A 395 13.73 -19.70 4.02
C ALA A 395 13.14 -20.17 5.37
N PRO A 396 13.00 -19.25 6.35
CA PRO A 396 12.44 -19.59 7.66
C PRO A 396 11.01 -20.11 7.54
N LYS A 397 10.66 -21.07 8.38
CA LYS A 397 9.35 -21.70 8.42
C LYS A 397 8.70 -21.63 9.79
N LEU A 398 7.39 -21.46 9.81
CA LEU A 398 6.58 -21.58 11.02
C LEU A 398 5.93 -22.96 11.10
N SER A 399 5.83 -23.49 12.31
CA SER A 399 5.03 -24.68 12.60
C SER A 399 4.07 -24.39 13.73
N PHE A 400 2.80 -24.70 13.52
CA PHE A 400 1.74 -24.60 14.53
C PHE A 400 1.32 -26.01 14.96
N ALA A 401 1.20 -26.23 16.26
CA ALA A 401 0.67 -27.48 16.80
C ALA A 401 -0.35 -27.22 17.92
N PRO A 402 -1.46 -27.99 17.98
CA PRO A 402 -2.44 -27.87 19.06
C PRO A 402 -1.80 -28.00 20.45
N LEU A 403 -2.14 -27.07 21.33
CA LEU A 403 -1.74 -27.05 22.73
C LEU A 403 -2.95 -26.60 23.57
N GLU A 404 -3.75 -27.55 24.04
CA GLU A 404 -5.04 -27.29 24.70
C GLU A 404 -5.95 -26.41 23.81
N GLU A 405 -6.45 -25.30 24.34
CA GLU A 405 -7.27 -24.29 23.61
C GLU A 405 -6.42 -23.28 22.81
N ARG A 406 -5.11 -23.53 22.67
CA ARG A 406 -4.14 -22.64 22.04
C ARG A 406 -3.33 -23.40 20.99
N LEU A 407 -2.51 -22.66 20.26
CA LEU A 407 -1.55 -23.20 19.30
C LEU A 407 -0.14 -22.87 19.79
N SER A 408 0.70 -23.89 19.95
CA SER A 408 2.15 -23.69 20.09
C SER A 408 2.75 -23.28 18.74
N VAL A 409 3.78 -22.44 18.78
CA VAL A 409 4.38 -21.85 17.57
C VAL A 409 5.89 -22.04 17.60
N LEU A 410 6.41 -22.74 16.61
CA LEU A 410 7.84 -22.93 16.42
C LEU A 410 8.33 -22.20 15.16
N LEU A 411 9.49 -21.57 15.25
CA LEU A 411 10.20 -20.96 14.12
C LEU A 411 11.44 -21.79 13.78
N ALA A 412 11.42 -22.48 12.65
CA ALA A 412 12.58 -23.13 12.09
C ALA A 412 13.41 -22.14 11.26
N LEU A 413 14.61 -21.84 11.73
CA LEU A 413 15.56 -20.95 11.06
C LEU A 413 16.98 -21.32 11.47
N ALA A 414 17.85 -21.56 10.49
CA ALA A 414 19.29 -21.50 10.66
C ALA A 414 19.70 -20.03 10.45
N LEU A 415 20.06 -19.34 11.54
CA LEU A 415 20.40 -17.92 11.48
C LEU A 415 21.69 -17.76 10.64
N PRO A 416 21.64 -17.02 9.53
CA PRO A 416 22.83 -16.79 8.71
C PRO A 416 23.83 -15.88 9.44
N ASP A 417 25.03 -15.73 8.86
CA ASP A 417 25.95 -14.69 9.29
C ASP A 417 25.39 -13.31 8.95
N LEU A 418 25.38 -12.40 9.92
CA LEU A 418 24.75 -11.08 9.84
C LEU A 418 25.76 -9.99 10.22
N PRO A 419 26.70 -9.63 9.34
CA PRO A 419 27.68 -8.59 9.62
C PRO A 419 27.02 -7.26 10.02
N GLY A 420 27.46 -6.69 11.14
CA GLY A 420 26.93 -5.43 11.67
C GLY A 420 25.70 -5.59 12.59
N ILE A 421 25.20 -6.81 12.79
CA ILE A 421 24.08 -7.11 13.69
C ILE A 421 24.57 -7.98 14.85
N THR A 422 24.28 -7.58 16.09
CA THR A 422 24.71 -8.25 17.32
C THR A 422 23.64 -9.18 17.90
N GLU A 423 22.37 -8.80 17.77
CA GLU A 423 21.23 -9.59 18.26
C GLU A 423 20.11 -9.64 17.24
N VAL A 424 19.46 -10.80 17.15
CA VAL A 424 18.21 -10.99 16.39
C VAL A 424 17.16 -11.59 17.31
N ARG A 425 16.01 -10.93 17.42
CA ARG A 425 14.83 -11.48 18.09
C ARG A 425 13.72 -11.73 17.10
N ALA A 426 12.90 -12.75 17.34
CA ALA A 426 11.70 -13.01 16.56
C ALA A 426 10.46 -13.17 17.44
N GLN A 427 9.32 -12.74 16.92
CA GLN A 427 8.00 -12.94 17.51
C GLN A 427 6.91 -12.95 16.43
N LEU A 428 5.77 -13.57 16.72
CA LEU A 428 4.57 -13.32 15.93
C LEU A 428 4.16 -11.85 16.07
N VAL A 429 3.69 -11.24 14.99
CA VAL A 429 3.33 -9.81 14.97
C VAL A 429 2.18 -9.48 15.94
N THR A 430 1.37 -10.48 16.31
CA THR A 430 0.26 -10.40 17.27
C THR A 430 0.71 -10.51 18.74
N ARG A 431 2.01 -10.67 19.00
CA ARG A 431 2.58 -10.82 20.34
C ARG A 431 3.55 -9.69 20.69
N ASP A 432 3.73 -9.49 21.99
CA ASP A 432 4.69 -8.52 22.56
C ASP A 432 5.94 -9.19 23.18
N THR A 433 6.11 -10.49 22.96
CA THR A 433 7.21 -11.28 23.57
C THR A 433 8.10 -11.88 22.49
N GLY A 434 9.32 -11.35 22.40
CA GLY A 434 10.35 -11.76 21.44
C GLY A 434 11.37 -12.73 22.01
N VAL A 435 11.73 -13.72 21.19
CA VAL A 435 12.71 -14.78 21.50
C VAL A 435 14.03 -14.43 20.85
N LEU A 436 15.12 -14.45 21.62
CA LEU A 436 16.47 -14.27 21.10
C LEU A 436 16.89 -15.49 20.29
N LEU A 437 17.32 -15.29 19.05
CA LEU A 437 17.76 -16.35 18.15
C LEU A 437 19.28 -16.56 18.27
N GLN A 438 19.73 -17.82 18.35
CA GLN A 438 21.14 -18.17 18.46
C GLN A 438 21.50 -19.40 17.61
N ALA A 439 22.38 -19.23 16.61
CA ALA A 439 22.77 -20.32 15.70
C ALA A 439 21.58 -20.90 14.92
N ALA A 440 21.01 -22.04 15.31
CA ALA A 440 19.92 -22.70 14.58
C ALA A 440 18.82 -23.21 15.51
N GLY A 441 17.57 -23.03 15.10
CA GLY A 441 16.37 -23.48 15.81
C GLY A 441 15.69 -24.68 15.13
N PRO A 442 14.70 -25.28 15.82
CA PRO A 442 13.44 -24.58 16.05
C PRO A 442 13.44 -23.73 17.33
N TRP A 443 12.92 -22.50 17.21
CA TRP A 443 12.72 -21.56 18.31
C TRP A 443 11.26 -21.55 18.76
N ASP A 444 11.01 -21.72 20.05
CA ASP A 444 9.66 -21.65 20.61
C ASP A 444 9.21 -20.19 20.75
N LEU A 445 8.31 -19.74 19.87
CA LEU A 445 7.70 -18.40 19.91
C LEU A 445 6.52 -18.31 20.89
N GLY A 446 6.31 -19.35 21.70
CA GLY A 446 5.24 -19.49 22.69
C GLY A 446 3.94 -20.01 22.08
N SER A 447 2.83 -19.81 22.80
CA SER A 447 1.49 -20.22 22.35
C SER A 447 0.52 -19.06 22.13
N VAL A 448 -0.34 -19.17 21.13
CA VAL A 448 -1.30 -18.14 20.71
C VAL A 448 -2.73 -18.67 20.67
N ARG A 449 -3.73 -17.80 20.79
CA ARG A 449 -5.13 -18.17 20.54
C ARG A 449 -5.32 -18.38 19.04
N LEU A 450 -6.39 -19.09 18.66
CA LEU A 450 -6.72 -19.32 17.26
C LEU A 450 -6.88 -18.01 16.46
N ALA A 451 -7.49 -16.98 17.05
CA ALA A 451 -7.65 -15.65 16.45
C ALA A 451 -6.32 -14.89 16.27
N ASP A 452 -5.33 -15.14 17.13
CA ASP A 452 -4.04 -14.43 17.09
C ASP A 452 -3.00 -15.16 16.20
N ALA A 453 -3.35 -16.33 15.66
CA ALA A 453 -2.47 -17.15 14.84
C ALA A 453 -2.29 -16.52 13.46
N THR A 454 -1.04 -16.21 13.11
CA THR A 454 -0.69 -15.52 11.87
C THR A 454 0.66 -15.99 11.31
N THR A 455 0.80 -15.86 10.00
CA THR A 455 2.03 -16.09 9.23
C THR A 455 3.00 -14.91 9.27
N PHE A 456 2.59 -13.77 9.80
CA PHE A 456 3.44 -12.58 9.92
C PHE A 456 4.36 -12.67 11.16
N VAL A 457 5.67 -12.68 10.91
CA VAL A 457 6.72 -12.70 11.93
C VAL A 457 7.47 -11.39 11.93
N GLN A 458 7.61 -10.78 13.10
CA GLN A 458 8.46 -9.63 13.33
C GLN A 458 9.86 -10.11 13.72
N PHE A 459 10.88 -9.57 13.04
CA PHE A 459 12.28 -9.66 13.43
C PHE A 459 12.74 -8.31 13.97
N GLU A 460 13.39 -8.32 15.12
CA GLU A 460 14.07 -7.16 15.70
C GLU A 460 15.58 -7.38 15.62
N LEU A 461 16.29 -6.37 15.15
CA LEU A 461 17.74 -6.37 14.95
C LEU A 461 18.37 -5.32 15.85
N ARG A 462 19.49 -5.68 16.46
CA ARG A 462 20.35 -4.77 17.24
C ARG A 462 21.69 -4.60 16.55
N GLY A 463 22.14 -3.38 16.37
CA GLY A 463 23.42 -3.03 15.76
C GLY A 463 24.61 -3.17 16.71
N LEU A 464 25.80 -2.79 16.22
CA LEU A 464 27.03 -2.75 17.01
C LEU A 464 27.06 -1.60 18.03
N GLU A 465 26.35 -0.50 17.75
CA GLU A 465 26.27 0.69 18.60
C GLU A 465 24.90 0.78 19.32
N ASP A 466 24.21 -0.36 19.50
CA ASP A 466 22.88 -0.47 20.10
C ASP A 466 21.75 0.19 19.27
N GLU A 467 21.98 0.43 17.99
CA GLU A 467 20.92 0.86 17.08
C GLU A 467 19.89 -0.26 16.91
N ARG A 468 18.62 0.10 16.70
CA ARG A 468 17.53 -0.86 16.58
C ARG A 468 16.79 -0.69 15.27
N ALA A 469 16.51 -1.81 14.64
CA ALA A 469 15.61 -1.87 13.50
C ALA A 469 14.68 -3.07 13.65
N ALA A 470 13.48 -2.97 13.10
CA ALA A 470 12.56 -4.07 13.05
C ALA A 470 11.90 -4.15 11.68
N PHE A 471 11.50 -5.35 11.30
CA PHE A 471 10.75 -5.59 10.09
C PHE A 471 9.85 -6.81 10.27
N VAL A 472 8.82 -6.90 9.45
CA VAL A 472 7.88 -8.00 9.40
C VAL A 472 7.96 -8.65 8.02
N THR A 473 7.81 -9.97 8.00
CA THR A 473 7.69 -10.76 6.78
C THR A 473 6.68 -11.89 7.01
N LYS A 474 6.05 -12.33 5.93
CA LYS A 474 5.13 -13.45 5.87
C LYS A 474 5.93 -14.73 5.61
N LEU A 475 5.82 -15.68 6.53
CA LEU A 475 6.51 -16.97 6.43
C LEU A 475 5.58 -18.08 5.96
N GLU A 476 6.16 -19.08 5.29
CA GLU A 476 5.48 -20.35 5.08
C GLU A 476 5.16 -21.00 6.43
N ALA A 477 3.94 -21.49 6.58
CA ALA A 477 3.45 -22.09 7.82
C ALA A 477 2.91 -23.49 7.58
N GLU A 478 3.34 -24.42 8.43
CA GLU A 478 2.83 -25.79 8.51
C GLU A 478 1.96 -25.95 9.76
N GLY A 479 0.84 -26.68 9.65
CA GLY A 479 -0.07 -26.93 10.78
C GLY A 479 -0.92 -25.73 11.21
N LEU A 480 -0.88 -24.60 10.47
CA LEU A 480 -1.77 -23.47 10.70
C LEU A 480 -3.21 -23.88 10.38
N PRO A 481 -4.17 -23.73 11.32
CA PRO A 481 -5.56 -24.08 11.05
C PRO A 481 -6.15 -23.30 9.87
N GLU A 482 -7.17 -23.90 9.23
CA GLU A 482 -7.87 -23.31 8.09
C GLU A 482 -8.34 -21.88 8.37
N GLY A 483 -8.35 -21.05 7.33
CA GLY A 483 -8.71 -19.63 7.42
C GLY A 483 -10.07 -19.40 8.07
N ASP A 484 -11.05 -20.26 7.79
CA ASP A 484 -12.40 -20.16 8.33
C ASP A 484 -12.47 -20.35 9.84
N ALA A 485 -11.68 -21.27 10.41
CA ALA A 485 -11.64 -21.48 11.86
C ALA A 485 -10.99 -20.30 12.59
N ARG A 486 -9.92 -19.73 12.02
CA ARG A 486 -9.27 -18.51 12.55
C ARG A 486 -10.17 -17.30 12.44
N LEU A 487 -10.86 -17.17 11.31
CA LEU A 487 -11.83 -16.11 11.08
C LEU A 487 -13.01 -16.22 12.05
N GLN A 488 -13.53 -17.43 12.28
CA GLN A 488 -14.58 -17.65 13.27
C GLN A 488 -14.13 -17.15 14.65
N ALA A 489 -12.96 -17.59 15.12
CA ALA A 489 -12.44 -17.13 16.42
C ALA A 489 -12.27 -15.61 16.50
N LEU A 490 -11.83 -14.96 15.41
CA LEU A 490 -11.72 -13.51 15.33
C LEU A 490 -13.09 -12.82 15.34
N LEU A 491 -14.08 -13.39 14.65
CA LEU A 491 -15.47 -12.90 14.65
C LEU A 491 -16.10 -13.01 16.02
N SER A 492 -15.92 -14.13 16.73
CA SER A 492 -16.45 -14.31 18.09
C SER A 492 -15.80 -13.35 19.10
N ASP A 493 -14.55 -12.95 18.87
CA ASP A 493 -13.85 -11.93 19.68
C ASP A 493 -14.44 -10.52 19.49
N ILE A 494 -14.89 -10.19 18.27
CA ILE A 494 -15.33 -8.86 17.86
C ILE A 494 -16.86 -8.68 17.97
N VAL A 495 -17.63 -9.68 17.53
CA VAL A 495 -19.09 -9.68 17.53
C VAL A 495 -19.61 -10.43 18.75
N ARG A 496 -19.94 -9.67 19.79
CA ARG A 496 -20.35 -10.19 21.11
C ARG A 496 -21.83 -10.02 21.38
N THR A 497 -22.52 -9.17 20.61
CA THR A 497 -23.96 -8.92 20.79
C THR A 497 -24.75 -9.16 19.49
N PRO A 498 -26.05 -9.48 19.58
CA PRO A 498 -26.93 -9.56 18.41
C PRO A 498 -26.94 -8.28 17.56
N GLU A 499 -26.85 -7.11 18.17
CA GLU A 499 -26.86 -5.82 17.48
C GLU A 499 -25.58 -5.61 16.66
N GLN A 500 -24.42 -6.00 17.19
CA GLN A 500 -23.16 -6.00 16.46
C GLN A 500 -23.21 -6.96 15.26
N PHE A 501 -23.86 -8.12 15.45
CA PHE A 501 -24.06 -9.07 14.36
C PHE A 501 -24.97 -8.50 13.26
N LEU A 502 -26.13 -7.95 13.61
CA LEU A 502 -27.04 -7.36 12.61
C LEU A 502 -26.39 -6.18 11.89
N SER A 503 -25.60 -5.37 12.59
CA SER A 503 -24.81 -4.29 11.99
C SER A 503 -23.77 -4.80 10.99
N PHE A 504 -23.10 -5.91 11.33
CA PHE A 504 -22.17 -6.57 10.42
C PHE A 504 -22.87 -7.14 9.18
N VAL A 505 -24.02 -7.79 9.37
CA VAL A 505 -24.83 -8.34 8.27
C VAL A 505 -25.29 -7.23 7.33
N ALA A 506 -25.82 -6.12 7.87
CA ALA A 506 -26.21 -4.97 7.07
C ALA A 506 -25.02 -4.43 6.26
N ALA A 507 -23.85 -4.26 6.88
CA ALA A 507 -22.64 -3.76 6.21
C ALA A 507 -22.11 -4.70 5.11
N MET A 508 -22.22 -6.02 5.30
CA MET A 508 -21.86 -7.00 4.27
C MET A 508 -22.78 -6.91 3.06
N LEU A 509 -24.06 -6.61 3.28
CA LEU A 509 -25.07 -6.58 2.23
C LEU A 509 -25.22 -5.22 1.55
N GLU A 510 -24.94 -4.10 2.22
CA GLU A 510 -25.13 -2.77 1.64
C GLU A 510 -24.15 -2.50 0.49
N GLN A 511 -24.63 -1.95 -0.64
CA GLN A 511 -23.72 -1.49 -1.71
C GLN A 511 -22.87 -0.29 -1.26
N ARG A 512 -23.41 0.52 -0.33
CA ARG A 512 -22.76 1.66 0.32
C ARG A 512 -23.03 1.58 1.83
N PRO A 513 -22.15 0.94 2.59
CA PRO A 513 -22.41 0.70 4.01
C PRO A 513 -22.36 1.99 4.85
N ASP A 514 -23.28 2.12 5.81
CA ASP A 514 -23.31 3.24 6.77
C ASP A 514 -22.17 3.15 7.81
N ILE A 515 -21.04 3.80 7.51
CA ILE A 515 -19.86 3.85 8.40
C ILE A 515 -20.20 4.47 9.75
N GLU A 516 -20.98 5.56 9.78
CA GLU A 516 -21.33 6.23 11.04
C GLU A 516 -22.18 5.33 11.92
N GLY A 517 -23.11 4.57 11.33
CA GLY A 517 -23.89 3.55 12.02
C GLY A 517 -23.01 2.46 12.65
N MET A 518 -22.04 1.94 11.91
CA MET A 518 -21.13 0.89 12.38
C MET A 518 -20.20 1.35 13.52
N MET A 519 -19.61 2.53 13.40
CA MET A 519 -18.72 3.07 14.44
C MET A 519 -19.47 3.29 15.76
N ARG A 520 -20.71 3.81 15.67
CA ARG A 520 -21.54 4.02 16.85
C ARG A 520 -21.91 2.70 17.53
N ALA A 521 -22.24 1.65 16.76
CA ALA A 521 -22.51 0.31 17.30
C ALA A 521 -21.28 -0.37 17.95
N ALA A 522 -20.07 -0.08 17.48
CA ALA A 522 -18.83 -0.60 18.07
C ALA A 522 -18.45 0.11 19.40
N SER A 523 -18.80 1.39 19.55
CA SER A 523 -18.41 2.24 20.70
C SER A 523 -19.21 2.01 21.99
N GLU A 524 -20.41 1.43 21.93
CA GLU A 524 -21.33 1.30 23.09
C GLU A 524 -21.07 0.10 24.02
N GLY A 525 -19.93 -0.60 23.86
CA GLY A 525 -19.49 -1.62 24.82
C GLY A 525 -19.14 -1.07 26.23
N GLY A 526 -19.18 0.26 26.42
CA GLY A 526 -18.99 0.94 27.71
C GLY A 526 -20.24 1.71 28.13
N GLY A 527 -20.83 1.32 29.27
CA GLY A 527 -22.16 1.74 29.71
C GLY A 527 -22.42 3.25 29.74
N GLY A 528 -23.41 3.67 28.97
CA GLY A 528 -24.10 4.95 29.09
C GLY A 528 -25.55 4.79 28.62
N ALA A 529 -26.51 4.91 29.53
CA ALA A 529 -27.93 4.82 29.22
C ALA A 529 -28.42 6.09 28.50
N GLY A 530 -29.04 5.95 27.33
CA GLY A 530 -29.95 6.98 26.82
C GLY A 530 -29.99 7.22 25.30
N SER A 531 -30.44 6.26 24.51
CA SER A 531 -31.47 6.42 23.45
C SER A 531 -31.58 5.10 22.68
N ALA A 532 -32.73 4.42 22.74
CA ALA A 532 -32.97 3.24 21.92
C ALA A 532 -33.06 3.68 20.45
N ARG A 533 -32.01 3.38 19.67
CA ARG A 533 -32.02 3.59 18.21
C ARG A 533 -32.81 2.50 17.50
N PRO A 534 -33.36 2.79 16.32
CA PRO A 534 -33.97 1.78 15.47
C PRO A 534 -32.93 0.73 15.05
N ALA A 535 -33.33 -0.55 15.09
CA ALA A 535 -32.50 -1.65 14.61
C ALA A 535 -32.10 -1.43 13.14
N PRO A 536 -30.91 -1.88 12.69
CA PRO A 536 -30.54 -1.83 11.28
C PRO A 536 -31.63 -2.52 10.43
N PRO A 537 -32.00 -1.98 9.26
CA PRO A 537 -33.10 -2.49 8.44
C PRO A 537 -32.69 -3.76 7.67
N VAL A 538 -32.34 -4.82 8.40
CA VAL A 538 -31.73 -6.04 7.86
C VAL A 538 -32.62 -6.73 6.82
N LEU A 539 -33.95 -6.73 7.03
CA LEU A 539 -34.90 -7.30 6.07
C LEU A 539 -34.88 -6.54 4.75
N GLU A 540 -34.95 -5.22 4.81
CA GLU A 540 -34.93 -4.34 3.65
C GLU A 540 -33.60 -4.47 2.90
N THR A 541 -32.47 -4.54 3.63
CA THR A 541 -31.15 -4.73 3.04
C THR A 541 -31.02 -6.11 2.38
N LEU A 542 -31.58 -7.17 2.99
CA LEU A 542 -31.64 -8.52 2.41
C LEU A 542 -32.48 -8.54 1.12
N LEU A 543 -33.65 -7.90 1.12
CA LEU A 543 -34.51 -7.79 -0.06
C LEU A 543 -33.82 -6.99 -1.18
N ALA A 544 -33.22 -5.85 -0.85
CA ALA A 544 -32.48 -5.03 -1.79
C ALA A 544 -31.29 -5.78 -2.39
N ALA A 545 -30.54 -6.53 -1.56
CA ALA A 545 -29.49 -7.41 -2.05
C ALA A 545 -30.06 -8.49 -2.97
N TYR A 546 -31.13 -9.19 -2.59
CA TYR A 546 -31.73 -10.26 -3.39
C TYR A 546 -32.20 -9.80 -4.78
N LEU A 547 -32.70 -8.56 -4.89
CA LEU A 547 -33.20 -8.00 -6.14
C LEU A 547 -32.10 -7.43 -7.05
N ALA A 548 -30.88 -7.27 -6.54
CA ALA A 548 -29.77 -6.70 -7.31
C ALA A 548 -29.07 -7.75 -8.18
N GLU A 549 -28.51 -7.33 -9.32
CA GLU A 549 -27.78 -8.23 -10.22
C GLU A 549 -26.57 -8.91 -9.56
N ASP A 550 -25.87 -8.22 -8.66
CA ASP A 550 -24.75 -8.75 -7.88
C ASP A 550 -25.18 -9.38 -6.54
N GLY A 551 -26.49 -9.36 -6.26
CA GLY A 551 -27.14 -9.89 -5.07
C GLY A 551 -26.76 -11.31 -4.70
N PRO A 552 -26.83 -12.27 -5.63
CA PRO A 552 -26.48 -13.67 -5.36
C PRO A 552 -25.02 -13.87 -4.91
N ALA A 553 -24.09 -12.99 -5.30
CA ALA A 553 -22.72 -13.05 -4.80
C ALA A 553 -22.65 -12.56 -3.35
N ARG A 554 -23.21 -11.38 -3.06
CA ARG A 554 -23.25 -10.81 -1.70
C ARG A 554 -23.96 -11.73 -0.69
N LEU A 555 -25.06 -12.36 -1.11
CA LEU A 555 -25.81 -13.28 -0.26
C LEU A 555 -25.06 -14.60 -0.01
N ARG A 556 -24.23 -15.07 -0.95
CA ARG A 556 -23.36 -16.23 -0.72
C ARG A 556 -22.22 -15.91 0.26
N ASP A 557 -21.65 -14.72 0.17
CA ASP A 557 -20.63 -14.26 1.12
C ASP A 557 -21.22 -14.14 2.53
N LEU A 558 -22.44 -13.61 2.64
CA LEU A 558 -23.17 -13.58 3.90
C LEU A 558 -23.45 -14.99 4.44
N ASP A 559 -23.89 -15.94 3.61
CA ASP A 559 -24.18 -17.31 4.05
C ASP A 559 -22.98 -17.95 4.74
N ARG A 560 -21.79 -17.75 4.17
CA ARG A 560 -20.54 -18.26 4.74
C ARG A 560 -20.33 -17.72 6.14
N VAL A 561 -20.48 -16.41 6.36
CA VAL A 561 -20.26 -15.81 7.67
C VAL A 561 -21.34 -16.20 8.68
N VAL A 562 -22.62 -16.23 8.28
CA VAL A 562 -23.71 -16.71 9.15
C VAL A 562 -23.47 -18.16 9.57
N GLY A 563 -22.94 -19.00 8.66
CA GLY A 563 -22.54 -20.37 8.95
C GLY A 563 -21.47 -20.46 10.06
N LEU A 564 -20.46 -19.58 10.02
CA LEU A 564 -19.39 -19.54 11.02
C LEU A 564 -19.87 -19.08 12.40
N MET A 565 -20.86 -18.19 12.45
CA MET A 565 -21.30 -17.55 13.71
C MET A 565 -22.51 -18.22 14.39
N ARG A 566 -23.12 -19.21 13.73
CA ARG A 566 -24.40 -19.81 14.16
C ARG A 566 -24.41 -20.37 15.59
N ARG A 567 -23.24 -20.73 16.14
CA ARG A 567 -23.12 -21.36 17.47
C ARG A 567 -22.84 -20.37 18.61
N ASP A 568 -22.37 -19.15 18.28
CA ASP A 568 -21.74 -18.27 19.26
C ASP A 568 -22.69 -17.21 19.84
N LEU A 569 -23.85 -16.98 19.22
CA LEU A 569 -24.76 -15.86 19.52
C LEU A 569 -26.15 -16.32 20.02
N GLY A 570 -26.18 -17.19 21.03
CA GLY A 570 -27.39 -17.89 21.51
C GLY A 570 -28.48 -17.04 22.19
N GLY A 571 -29.24 -16.25 21.43
CA GLY A 571 -30.44 -15.53 21.89
C GLY A 571 -31.61 -15.52 20.87
N ASP A 572 -32.80 -15.10 21.30
CA ASP A 572 -34.04 -15.12 20.50
C ASP A 572 -33.91 -14.33 19.18
N MET A 573 -33.30 -13.13 19.23
CA MET A 573 -33.06 -12.29 18.05
C MET A 573 -32.23 -12.99 16.96
N MET A 574 -31.27 -13.83 17.37
CA MET A 574 -30.47 -14.61 16.42
C MET A 574 -31.30 -15.74 15.79
N GLN A 575 -32.18 -16.40 16.56
CA GLN A 575 -33.07 -17.43 16.03
C GLN A 575 -34.06 -16.84 15.02
N ASP A 576 -34.59 -15.66 15.30
CA ASP A 576 -35.46 -14.94 14.38
C ASP A 576 -34.73 -14.59 13.07
N PHE A 577 -33.49 -14.07 13.16
CA PHE A 577 -32.67 -13.82 11.99
C PHE A 577 -32.36 -15.09 11.20
N LEU A 578 -31.98 -16.19 11.86
CA LEU A 578 -31.67 -17.46 11.21
C LEU A 578 -32.90 -18.06 10.51
N THR A 579 -34.09 -17.87 11.08
CA THR A 579 -35.36 -18.24 10.46
C THR A 579 -35.60 -17.43 9.20
N LEU A 580 -35.47 -16.10 9.28
CA LEU A 580 -35.56 -15.20 8.12
C LEU A 580 -34.55 -15.57 7.03
N TRP A 581 -33.29 -15.82 7.41
CA TRP A 581 -32.23 -16.23 6.49
C TRP A 581 -32.54 -17.55 5.79
N GLY A 582 -33.19 -18.49 6.49
CA GLY A 582 -33.66 -19.75 5.93
C GLY A 582 -34.61 -19.58 4.74
N GLU A 583 -35.50 -18.59 4.79
CA GLU A 583 -36.42 -18.26 3.69
C GLU A 583 -35.66 -17.71 2.48
N PHE A 584 -34.70 -16.80 2.68
CA PHE A 584 -33.86 -16.26 1.61
C PHE A 584 -33.02 -17.34 0.92
N LYS A 585 -32.46 -18.28 1.68
CA LYS A 585 -31.73 -19.42 1.10
C LYS A 585 -32.61 -20.31 0.23
N THR A 586 -33.82 -20.56 0.69
CA THR A 586 -34.80 -21.36 -0.07
C THR A 586 -35.18 -20.66 -1.37
N ALA A 587 -35.34 -19.33 -1.33
CA ALA A 587 -35.61 -18.52 -2.52
C ALA A 587 -34.42 -18.54 -3.50
N LEU A 588 -33.19 -18.35 -3.02
CA LEU A 588 -31.96 -18.42 -3.83
C LEU A 588 -31.76 -19.78 -4.50
N GLY A 589 -32.02 -20.88 -3.78
CA GLY A 589 -31.91 -22.24 -4.32
C GLY A 589 -32.96 -22.59 -5.39
N LYS A 590 -34.07 -21.84 -5.47
CA LYS A 590 -35.07 -21.96 -6.54
C LYS A 590 -34.79 -21.06 -7.75
N ALA A 591 -33.87 -20.10 -7.61
CA ALA A 591 -33.50 -19.12 -8.62
C ALA A 591 -32.18 -19.47 -9.37
N ALA A 592 -31.55 -20.60 -9.02
CA ALA A 592 -30.30 -21.11 -9.62
C ALA A 592 -30.54 -22.06 -10.80
#